data_AF-A0A0D3JM66-F1
#
_entry.id   AF-A0A0D3JM66-F1
#
_cell.length_a   1.000
_cell.length_b   1.000
_cell.length_c   1.000
_cell.angle_alpha   90.00
_cell.angle_beta   90.00
_cell.angle_gamma   90.00
#
_symmetry.space_group_name_H-M   'P 1'
#
loop_
_entity.id
_entity.type
_entity.pdbx_description
1 polymer ?
#
loop_
_entity_poly.entity_id
_entity_poly.type
_entity_poly.pdbx_seq_one_letter_code
_entity_poly.pdbx_strand_id
1 'polypeptide(L)'
;MVTGGSGLVGKGIQAALANGRCGETPANEKWVYLSSKEADLRDRRKHRPTHVIHLAAMVGGLFKNMSHKVEFWQQNVAINDNVMHWAKEYKSNESYAYAKRMIDVLNRCYNEEYGCNFTSARRHAASTPLRQFIFNEDLGALMVWTLRNYDSPEPIILSVGEEDEVTIRDAALAVVSGMGYTGEVVFDTTKSDGQHKKTASNAKLMALHPEFQFTPFKQAVKQTCEWFKANYDTARK
;
A
#
# COMPACT_ATOMS: atom_id res chain seq x y z
N MET A 1 -11.37 -8.56 10.37
CA MET A 1 -9.96 -8.90 10.70
C MET A 1 -9.03 -8.15 9.76
N VAL A 2 -7.93 -7.60 10.25
CA VAL A 2 -6.96 -6.85 9.47
C VAL A 2 -5.59 -7.52 9.60
N THR A 3 -5.09 -8.15 8.54
CA THR A 3 -3.74 -8.75 8.54
C THR A 3 -2.70 -7.66 8.26
N GLY A 4 -1.51 -7.72 8.85
CA GLY A 4 -0.52 -6.64 8.70
C GLY A 4 -0.92 -5.38 9.49
N GLY A 5 -1.78 -5.56 10.50
CA GLY A 5 -2.39 -4.47 11.28
C GLY A 5 -1.38 -3.62 12.07
N SER A 6 -0.17 -4.12 12.28
CA SER A 6 0.92 -3.36 12.93
C SER A 6 1.77 -2.52 11.95
N GLY A 7 1.49 -2.59 10.64
CA GLY A 7 2.13 -1.78 9.61
C GLY A 7 1.52 -0.38 9.46
N LEU A 8 2.09 0.44 8.57
CA LEU A 8 1.66 1.82 8.32
C LEU A 8 0.16 1.94 8.03
N VAL A 9 -0.34 1.11 7.10
CA VAL A 9 -1.75 1.12 6.68
C VAL A 9 -2.67 0.59 7.78
N GLY A 10 -2.25 -0.47 8.49
CA GLY A 10 -3.01 -1.00 9.62
C GLY A 10 -3.17 0.01 10.76
N LYS A 11 -2.11 0.76 11.07
CA LYS A 11 -2.16 1.90 12.00
C LYS A 11 -2.99 3.06 11.47
N GLY A 12 -2.97 3.31 10.15
CA GLY A 12 -3.85 4.27 9.49
C GLY A 12 -5.33 3.96 9.67
N ILE A 13 -5.75 2.69 9.52
CA ILE A 13 -7.12 2.25 9.80
C ILE A 13 -7.50 2.48 11.26
N GLN A 14 -6.60 2.13 12.20
CA GLN A 14 -6.84 2.36 13.64
C GLN A 14 -7.05 3.84 13.95
N ALA A 15 -6.18 4.70 13.42
CA ALA A 15 -6.27 6.15 13.61
C ALA A 15 -7.54 6.74 12.96
N ALA A 16 -7.88 6.32 11.74
CA ALA A 16 -9.09 6.77 11.05
C ALA A 16 -10.38 6.44 11.83
N LEU A 17 -10.46 5.23 12.39
CA LEU A 17 -11.59 4.82 13.24
C LEU A 17 -11.63 5.63 14.54
N ALA A 18 -10.48 5.81 15.22
CA ALA A 18 -10.39 6.54 16.47
C ALA A 18 -10.71 8.04 16.30
N ASN A 19 -10.32 8.63 15.18
CA ASN A 19 -10.53 10.04 14.86
C ASN A 19 -11.89 10.31 14.20
N GLY A 20 -12.78 9.31 14.13
CA GLY A 20 -14.14 9.47 13.59
C GLY A 20 -14.20 9.69 12.07
N ARG A 21 -13.11 9.42 11.34
CA ARG A 21 -13.05 9.62 9.88
C ARG A 21 -13.86 8.59 9.09
N CYS A 22 -14.24 7.49 9.73
CA CYS A 22 -15.01 6.40 9.15
C CYS A 22 -16.51 6.49 9.45
N GLY A 23 -16.99 7.58 10.05
CA GLY A 23 -18.34 7.67 10.61
C GLY A 23 -18.51 6.80 11.87
N GLU A 24 -19.76 6.63 12.30
CA GLU A 24 -20.09 5.82 13.48
C GLU A 24 -19.72 4.35 13.25
N THR A 25 -19.06 3.75 14.24
CA THR A 25 -18.76 2.31 14.22
C THR A 25 -19.90 1.55 14.88
N PRO A 26 -20.59 0.65 14.16
CA PRO A 26 -21.67 -0.15 14.73
C PRO A 26 -21.21 -0.94 15.97
N ALA A 27 -22.05 -1.03 17.00
CA ALA A 27 -21.69 -1.70 18.27
C ALA A 27 -21.33 -3.20 18.12
N ASN A 28 -21.81 -3.84 17.05
CA ASN A 28 -21.50 -5.24 16.71
C ASN A 28 -20.21 -5.40 15.88
N GLU A 29 -19.59 -4.31 15.45
CA GLU A 29 -18.38 -4.33 14.63
C GLU A 29 -17.13 -4.48 15.52
N LYS A 30 -16.46 -5.64 15.42
CA LYS A 30 -15.24 -5.95 16.19
C LYS A 30 -14.02 -6.02 15.28
N TRP A 31 -13.04 -5.18 15.56
CA TRP A 31 -11.78 -5.14 14.84
C TRP A 31 -10.70 -5.97 15.53
N VAL A 32 -10.10 -6.89 14.76
CA VAL A 32 -8.94 -7.68 15.20
C VAL A 32 -7.80 -7.38 14.24
N TYR A 33 -6.69 -6.87 14.78
CA TYR A 33 -5.50 -6.50 14.03
C TYR A 33 -4.41 -7.53 14.31
N LEU A 34 -3.85 -8.14 13.25
CA LEU A 34 -2.83 -9.16 13.38
C LEU A 34 -1.48 -8.64 12.88
N SER A 35 -0.46 -8.73 13.71
CA SER A 35 0.94 -8.64 13.29
C SER A 35 1.49 -10.00 12.88
N SER A 36 2.62 -10.00 12.16
CA SER A 36 3.36 -11.22 11.81
C SER A 36 3.88 -12.00 13.03
N LYS A 37 3.95 -11.38 14.22
CA LYS A 37 4.31 -12.04 15.48
C LYS A 37 3.13 -12.75 16.13
N GLU A 38 1.91 -12.26 15.92
CA GLU A 38 0.68 -12.76 16.56
C GLU A 38 0.02 -13.88 15.73
N ALA A 39 0.17 -13.82 14.41
CA ALA A 39 -0.29 -14.85 13.50
C ALA A 39 0.70 -15.01 12.35
N ASP A 40 1.31 -16.19 12.27
CA ASP A 40 1.93 -16.63 11.03
C ASP A 40 0.80 -17.00 10.08
N LEU A 41 0.61 -16.21 9.02
CA LEU A 41 -0.43 -16.46 8.03
C LEU A 41 -0.15 -17.73 7.20
N ARG A 42 0.96 -18.41 7.46
CA ARG A 42 1.32 -19.73 6.89
C ARG A 42 0.83 -20.89 7.77
N ASP A 43 0.37 -20.64 9.00
CA ASP A 43 -0.17 -21.66 9.92
C ASP A 43 -1.68 -21.48 10.16
N ARG A 44 -2.44 -22.57 10.05
CA ARG A 44 -3.91 -22.59 10.04
C ARG A 44 -4.50 -22.71 11.44
N ARG A 45 -5.83 -22.52 11.57
CA ARG A 45 -6.67 -22.90 12.74
C ARG A 45 -6.69 -21.89 13.92
N LYS A 46 -6.82 -20.58 13.66
CA LYS A 46 -6.80 -19.53 14.72
C LYS A 46 -8.07 -18.69 14.91
N HIS A 47 -8.61 -18.04 13.87
CA HIS A 47 -9.71 -17.05 13.96
C HIS A 47 -10.77 -17.32 12.87
N ARG A 48 -12.05 -16.95 13.11
CA ARG A 48 -13.16 -17.07 12.13
C ARG A 48 -13.76 -15.68 11.81
N PRO A 49 -13.07 -14.87 10.99
CA PRO A 49 -13.56 -13.53 10.64
C PRO A 49 -14.78 -13.60 9.71
N THR A 50 -15.69 -12.63 9.82
CA THR A 50 -16.74 -12.38 8.81
C THR A 50 -16.21 -11.58 7.63
N HIS A 51 -15.23 -10.70 7.87
CA HIS A 51 -14.61 -9.83 6.88
C HIS A 51 -13.09 -9.76 7.08
N VAL A 52 -12.33 -9.64 5.98
CA VAL A 52 -10.86 -9.57 6.00
C VAL A 52 -10.37 -8.37 5.18
N ILE A 53 -9.61 -7.48 5.81
CA ILE A 53 -8.74 -6.51 5.12
C ILE A 53 -7.33 -7.08 5.11
N HIS A 54 -6.83 -7.42 3.92
CA HIS A 54 -5.53 -8.08 3.78
C HIS A 54 -4.42 -7.06 3.45
N LEU A 55 -3.65 -6.65 4.46
CA LEU A 55 -2.50 -5.72 4.30
C LEU A 55 -1.14 -6.40 4.54
N ALA A 56 -1.12 -7.69 4.87
CA ALA A 56 0.13 -8.38 5.16
C ALA A 56 0.85 -8.66 3.85
N ALA A 57 2.07 -8.16 3.73
CA ALA A 57 2.94 -8.39 2.59
C ALA A 57 4.39 -8.39 3.08
N MET A 58 5.27 -9.10 2.37
CA MET A 58 6.71 -8.90 2.52
C MET A 58 7.06 -7.59 1.82
N VAL A 59 7.50 -6.59 2.59
CA VAL A 59 7.81 -5.24 2.11
C VAL A 59 9.27 -4.85 2.40
N GLY A 60 9.85 -4.05 1.52
CA GLY A 60 11.20 -3.50 1.64
C GLY A 60 11.33 -2.17 0.89
N GLY A 61 12.42 -1.44 1.16
CA GLY A 61 12.76 -0.24 0.39
C GLY A 61 13.09 -0.59 -1.07
N LEU A 62 13.08 0.42 -1.96
CA LEU A 62 13.27 0.24 -3.41
C LEU A 62 14.46 -0.68 -3.74
N PHE A 63 15.62 -0.41 -3.15
CA PHE A 63 16.83 -1.19 -3.37
C PHE A 63 16.72 -2.64 -2.89
N LYS A 64 16.09 -2.89 -1.74
CA LYS A 64 15.89 -4.23 -1.19
C LYS A 64 14.90 -5.06 -2.04
N ASN A 65 13.84 -4.44 -2.55
CA ASN A 65 12.90 -5.09 -3.46
C ASN A 65 13.57 -5.41 -4.81
N MET A 66 14.51 -4.56 -5.25
CA MET A 66 15.25 -4.77 -6.50
C MET A 66 16.34 -5.85 -6.38
N SER A 67 16.91 -6.09 -5.20
CA SER A 67 18.00 -7.05 -5.00
C SER A 67 17.55 -8.47 -4.66
N HIS A 68 16.29 -8.70 -4.29
CA HIS A 68 15.75 -10.01 -3.86
C HIS A 68 14.39 -10.32 -4.50
N LYS A 69 14.26 -10.11 -5.81
CA LYS A 69 12.98 -10.16 -6.54
C LYS A 69 12.25 -11.50 -6.38
N VAL A 70 12.97 -12.61 -6.45
CA VAL A 70 12.43 -13.97 -6.36
C VAL A 70 11.94 -14.28 -4.96
N GLU A 71 12.71 -13.94 -3.92
CA GLU A 71 12.29 -14.15 -2.52
C GLU A 71 11.03 -13.32 -2.21
N PHE A 72 11.02 -12.04 -2.59
CA PHE A 72 9.85 -11.17 -2.41
C PHE A 72 8.62 -11.74 -3.13
N TRP A 73 8.77 -12.25 -4.34
CA TRP A 73 7.68 -12.88 -5.07
C TRP A 73 7.17 -14.13 -4.34
N GLN A 74 8.05 -15.06 -3.97
CA GLN A 74 7.67 -16.35 -3.38
C GLN A 74 6.93 -16.16 -2.07
N GLN A 75 7.43 -15.27 -1.21
CA GLN A 75 6.77 -14.99 0.06
C GLN A 75 5.41 -14.31 -0.12
N ASN A 76 5.30 -13.32 -1.00
CA ASN A 76 4.03 -12.62 -1.22
C ASN A 76 2.97 -13.54 -1.87
N VAL A 77 3.35 -14.42 -2.81
CA VAL A 77 2.43 -15.43 -3.38
C VAL A 77 1.94 -16.37 -2.28
N ALA A 78 2.83 -16.88 -1.42
CA ALA A 78 2.45 -17.77 -0.33
C ALA A 78 1.54 -17.06 0.70
N ILE A 79 1.79 -15.79 1.02
CA ILE A 79 0.93 -15.00 1.92
C ILE A 79 -0.46 -14.84 1.31
N ASN A 80 -0.54 -14.41 0.04
CA ASN A 80 -1.80 -14.16 -0.65
C ASN A 80 -2.62 -15.45 -0.82
N ASP A 81 -2.00 -16.55 -1.26
CA ASP A 81 -2.69 -17.84 -1.46
C ASP A 81 -3.30 -18.36 -0.16
N ASN A 82 -2.54 -18.29 0.94
CA ASN A 82 -3.05 -18.70 2.25
C ASN A 82 -4.23 -17.85 2.70
N VAL A 83 -4.17 -16.51 2.56
CA VAL A 83 -5.28 -15.63 2.97
C VAL A 83 -6.52 -15.83 2.10
N MET A 84 -6.35 -15.99 0.79
CA MET A 84 -7.47 -16.25 -0.13
C MET A 84 -8.11 -17.61 0.13
N HIS A 85 -7.30 -18.64 0.40
CA HIS A 85 -7.79 -19.96 0.81
C HIS A 85 -8.55 -19.94 2.15
N TRP A 86 -8.29 -18.95 3.01
CA TRP A 86 -9.01 -18.78 4.27
C TRP A 86 -10.32 -18.02 4.12
N ALA A 87 -10.41 -17.10 3.16
CA ALA A 87 -11.63 -16.36 2.82
C ALA A 87 -12.62 -17.20 1.99
N LYS A 88 -12.07 -18.04 1.08
CA LYS A 88 -12.67 -19.10 0.24
C LYS A 88 -14.17 -19.40 0.38
N GLU A 89 -14.95 -18.81 -0.51
CA GLU A 89 -15.45 -19.58 -1.66
C GLU A 89 -15.24 -18.81 -2.95
N TYR A 90 -14.52 -19.44 -3.89
CA TYR A 90 -14.44 -18.99 -5.28
C TYR A 90 -15.07 -20.05 -6.17
N LYS A 91 -16.19 -19.71 -6.80
CA LYS A 91 -16.75 -20.41 -7.96
C LYS A 91 -16.37 -19.66 -9.26
N SER A 92 -15.09 -19.34 -9.46
CA SER A 92 -14.65 -18.66 -10.69
C SER A 92 -13.36 -19.25 -11.27
N ASN A 93 -13.26 -19.21 -12.60
CA ASN A 93 -12.08 -19.67 -13.37
C ASN A 93 -10.92 -18.66 -13.31
N GLU A 94 -11.07 -17.55 -12.58
CA GLU A 94 -10.08 -16.47 -12.46
C GLU A 94 -8.85 -16.91 -11.68
N SER A 95 -9.00 -17.84 -10.73
CA SER A 95 -7.88 -18.42 -9.99
C SER A 95 -6.86 -19.07 -10.92
N TYR A 96 -7.34 -19.74 -11.98
CA TYR A 96 -6.48 -20.34 -13.01
C TYR A 96 -5.80 -19.27 -13.89
N ALA A 97 -6.55 -18.23 -14.29
CA ALA A 97 -5.98 -17.10 -15.05
C ALA A 97 -4.92 -16.32 -14.24
N TYR A 98 -5.16 -16.14 -12.94
CA TYR A 98 -4.22 -15.50 -12.02
C TYR A 98 -2.95 -16.35 -11.83
N ALA A 99 -3.10 -17.67 -11.60
CA ALA A 99 -1.97 -18.59 -11.52
C ALA A 99 -1.10 -18.55 -12.79
N LYS A 100 -1.72 -18.53 -13.97
CA LYS A 100 -0.99 -18.41 -15.25
C LYS A 100 -0.28 -17.06 -15.40
N ARG A 101 -0.88 -15.96 -14.96
CA ARG A 101 -0.22 -14.63 -14.95
C ARG A 101 0.95 -14.58 -13.95
N MET A 102 0.86 -15.28 -12.83
CA MET A 102 1.94 -15.31 -11.83
C MET A 102 3.18 -16.07 -12.30
N ILE A 103 3.03 -17.08 -13.16
CA ILE A 103 4.16 -17.80 -13.80
C ILE A 103 4.99 -16.83 -14.66
N ASP A 104 4.33 -15.93 -15.39
CA ASP A 104 4.99 -14.91 -16.20
C ASP A 104 5.80 -13.92 -15.35
N VAL A 105 5.25 -13.49 -14.21
CA VAL A 105 5.96 -12.63 -13.25
C VAL A 105 7.18 -13.37 -12.67
N LEU A 106 7.02 -14.64 -12.32
CA LEU A 106 8.11 -15.45 -11.75
C LEU A 106 9.27 -15.63 -12.73
N ASN A 107 8.96 -15.96 -13.98
CA ASN A 107 9.96 -16.12 -15.04
C ASN A 107 10.82 -14.86 -15.20
N ARG A 108 10.21 -13.67 -15.09
CA ARG A 108 10.93 -12.40 -15.12
C ARG A 108 11.83 -12.21 -13.90
N CYS A 109 11.32 -12.46 -12.69
CA CYS A 109 12.12 -12.36 -11.47
C CYS A 109 13.35 -13.29 -11.51
N TYR A 110 13.18 -14.53 -11.99
CA TYR A 110 14.28 -15.49 -12.13
C TYR A 110 15.28 -15.11 -13.23
N ASN A 111 14.81 -14.55 -14.34
CA ASN A 111 15.70 -14.04 -15.38
C ASN A 111 16.56 -12.89 -14.88
N GLU A 112 15.93 -11.91 -14.22
CA GLU A 112 16.60 -10.71 -13.75
C GLU A 112 17.56 -10.98 -12.58
N GLU A 113 17.27 -11.95 -11.72
CA GLU A 113 18.08 -12.25 -10.52
C GLU A 113 19.13 -13.34 -10.76
N TYR A 114 18.83 -14.34 -11.60
CA TYR A 114 19.68 -15.52 -11.80
C TYR A 114 20.08 -15.78 -13.25
N GLY A 115 19.73 -14.90 -14.20
CA GLY A 115 20.09 -15.04 -15.62
C GLY A 115 19.41 -16.21 -16.35
N CYS A 116 18.36 -16.80 -15.77
CA CYS A 116 17.65 -17.95 -16.35
C CYS A 116 16.67 -17.50 -17.45
N ASN A 117 16.81 -17.98 -18.68
CA ASN A 117 15.92 -17.61 -19.79
C ASN A 117 14.66 -18.47 -19.84
N PHE A 118 13.52 -17.88 -19.49
CA PHE A 118 12.19 -18.39 -19.78
C PHE A 118 11.39 -17.30 -20.52
N THR A 119 10.89 -17.63 -21.71
CA THR A 119 10.41 -16.63 -22.68
C THR A 119 9.00 -16.12 -22.37
N SER A 120 8.88 -14.81 -22.13
CA SER A 120 7.67 -14.00 -22.36
C SER A 120 8.05 -12.52 -22.54
N ALA A 121 7.30 -11.78 -23.37
CA ALA A 121 7.78 -10.57 -24.06
C ALA A 121 7.24 -9.22 -23.56
N ARG A 122 8.08 -8.15 -23.68
CA ARG A 122 7.80 -6.68 -23.68
C ARG A 122 7.46 -6.02 -22.32
N ARG A 123 7.81 -4.75 -22.01
CA ARG A 123 8.75 -3.70 -22.55
C ARG A 123 9.03 -2.66 -21.41
N HIS A 124 9.92 -1.67 -21.57
CA HIS A 124 10.13 -0.51 -20.68
C HIS A 124 10.17 0.82 -21.44
N ALA A 125 9.77 1.93 -20.81
CA ALA A 125 10.01 3.30 -21.28
C ALA A 125 10.19 4.28 -20.11
N ALA A 126 11.05 5.28 -20.32
CA ALA A 126 11.51 6.24 -19.32
C ALA A 126 11.31 7.73 -19.67
N SER A 127 10.83 8.55 -18.73
CA SER A 127 10.71 10.03 -18.77
C SER A 127 10.15 10.62 -17.45
N THR A 128 10.90 11.48 -16.73
CA THR A 128 10.46 12.49 -15.70
C THR A 128 9.35 12.14 -14.66
N PRO A 129 9.58 12.24 -13.34
CA PRO A 129 8.67 11.71 -12.31
C PRO A 129 7.56 12.64 -11.82
N LEU A 130 6.40 12.05 -11.50
CA LEU A 130 5.33 12.62 -10.66
C LEU A 130 4.74 11.52 -9.75
N ARG A 131 4.28 11.88 -8.55
CA ARG A 131 3.73 10.92 -7.58
C ARG A 131 2.47 11.46 -6.91
N GLN A 132 1.48 10.58 -6.76
CA GLN A 132 0.34 10.77 -5.89
C GLN A 132 0.69 10.26 -4.50
N PHE A 133 0.52 11.09 -3.48
CA PHE A 133 0.71 10.72 -2.08
C PHE A 133 -0.65 10.73 -1.38
N ILE A 134 -0.90 9.71 -0.56
CA ILE A 134 -2.11 9.61 0.25
C ILE A 134 -1.71 9.50 1.72
N PHE A 135 -2.36 10.28 2.58
CA PHE A 135 -2.13 10.21 4.02
C PHE A 135 -2.66 8.87 4.56
N ASN A 136 -1.95 8.26 5.51
CA ASN A 136 -2.30 6.93 5.99
C ASN A 136 -3.68 6.87 6.67
N GLU A 137 -4.10 7.95 7.35
CA GLU A 137 -5.45 8.06 7.92
C GLU A 137 -6.52 8.20 6.83
N ASP A 138 -6.25 8.95 5.75
CA ASP A 138 -7.17 9.06 4.61
C ASP A 138 -7.36 7.68 3.95
N LEU A 139 -6.25 6.98 3.68
CA LEU A 139 -6.27 5.62 3.16
C LEU A 139 -7.01 4.66 4.10
N GLY A 140 -6.81 4.81 5.41
CA GLY A 140 -7.52 4.03 6.43
C GLY A 140 -9.03 4.23 6.37
N ALA A 141 -9.47 5.50 6.28
CA ALA A 141 -10.89 5.84 6.16
C ALA A 141 -11.50 5.26 4.87
N LEU A 142 -10.80 5.40 3.74
CA LEU A 142 -11.24 4.86 2.45
C LEU A 142 -11.31 3.33 2.47
N MET A 143 -10.37 2.63 3.10
CA MET A 143 -10.41 1.17 3.21
C MET A 143 -11.61 0.68 4.03
N VAL A 144 -11.95 1.38 5.12
CA VAL A 144 -13.15 1.07 5.91
C VAL A 144 -14.42 1.37 5.10
N TRP A 145 -14.44 2.48 4.37
CA TRP A 145 -15.57 2.81 3.50
C TRP A 145 -15.76 1.76 2.39
N THR A 146 -14.68 1.34 1.72
CA THR A 146 -14.72 0.27 0.70
C THR A 146 -15.24 -1.03 1.30
N LEU A 147 -14.79 -1.41 2.49
CA LEU A 147 -15.27 -2.62 3.15
C LEU A 147 -16.78 -2.60 3.41
N ARG A 148 -17.35 -1.42 3.72
CA ARG A 148 -18.76 -1.27 4.11
C ARG A 148 -19.71 -1.01 2.94
N ASN A 149 -19.23 -0.42 1.84
CA ASN A 149 -20.11 0.15 0.80
C ASN A 149 -19.77 -0.32 -0.63
N TYR A 150 -18.72 -1.11 -0.82
CA TYR A 150 -18.25 -1.48 -2.17
C TYR A 150 -18.28 -2.99 -2.39
N ASP A 151 -19.35 -3.45 -3.06
CA ASP A 151 -19.63 -4.88 -3.27
C ASP A 151 -19.15 -5.42 -4.64
N SER A 152 -18.39 -4.62 -5.40
CA SER A 152 -17.90 -5.05 -6.72
C SER A 152 -16.58 -5.81 -6.61
N PRO A 153 -16.38 -6.90 -7.39
CA PRO A 153 -15.10 -7.61 -7.44
C PRO A 153 -14.01 -6.81 -8.17
N GLU A 154 -14.38 -5.79 -8.93
CA GLU A 154 -13.42 -4.96 -9.66
C GLU A 154 -12.62 -4.09 -8.68
N PRO A 155 -11.29 -3.99 -8.83
CA PRO A 155 -10.49 -3.10 -8.00
C PRO A 155 -10.98 -1.64 -8.06
N ILE A 156 -10.76 -0.93 -6.96
CA ILE A 156 -10.96 0.52 -6.85
C ILE A 156 -9.64 1.18 -6.47
N ILE A 157 -9.29 2.24 -7.18
CA ILE A 157 -8.07 3.01 -6.92
C ILE A 157 -8.36 3.98 -5.77
N LEU A 158 -7.58 3.87 -4.69
CA LEU A 158 -7.63 4.78 -3.55
C LEU A 158 -6.46 5.76 -3.64
N SER A 159 -6.65 6.85 -4.38
CA SER A 159 -5.65 7.90 -4.55
C SER A 159 -6.30 9.29 -4.54
N VAL A 160 -5.46 10.30 -4.30
CA VAL A 160 -5.78 11.70 -4.60
C VAL A 160 -5.98 11.87 -6.12
N GLY A 161 -6.47 13.04 -6.53
CA GLY A 161 -6.66 13.38 -7.94
C GLY A 161 -5.35 13.48 -8.71
N GLU A 162 -5.43 13.65 -10.03
CA GLU A 162 -4.23 13.91 -10.86
C GLU A 162 -3.73 15.35 -10.66
N GLU A 163 -4.65 16.26 -10.30
CA GLU A 163 -4.41 17.65 -9.95
C GLU A 163 -3.59 17.83 -8.66
N ASP A 164 -3.58 16.80 -7.80
CA ASP A 164 -2.85 16.79 -6.53
C ASP A 164 -1.49 16.07 -6.63
N GLU A 165 -1.01 15.79 -7.84
CA GLU A 165 0.32 15.20 -8.03
C GLU A 165 1.43 16.13 -7.53
N VAL A 166 2.37 15.56 -6.80
CA VAL A 166 3.49 16.29 -6.21
C VAL A 166 4.81 15.77 -6.78
N THR A 167 5.73 16.67 -7.10
CA THR A 167 7.08 16.28 -7.53
C THR A 167 7.88 15.75 -6.33
N ILE A 168 8.89 14.92 -6.57
CA ILE A 168 9.79 14.48 -5.48
C ILE A 168 10.48 15.66 -4.81
N ARG A 169 10.79 16.72 -5.58
CA ARG A 169 11.34 17.97 -5.07
C ARG A 169 10.39 18.63 -4.08
N ASP A 170 9.14 18.83 -4.46
CA ASP A 170 8.15 19.48 -3.60
C ASP A 170 7.83 18.65 -2.36
N ALA A 171 7.81 17.32 -2.49
CA ALA A 171 7.68 16.42 -1.36
C ALA A 171 8.87 16.55 -0.39
N ALA A 172 10.10 16.59 -0.90
CA ALA A 172 11.30 16.80 -0.07
C ALA A 172 11.27 18.17 0.63
N LEU A 173 10.87 19.22 -0.08
CA LEU A 173 10.74 20.57 0.49
C LEU A 173 9.65 20.64 1.57
N ALA A 174 8.54 19.92 1.39
CA ALA A 174 7.49 19.82 2.41
C ALA A 174 8.02 19.15 3.69
N VAL A 175 8.85 18.10 3.56
CA VAL A 175 9.49 17.43 4.72
C VAL A 175 10.50 18.35 5.39
N VAL A 176 11.35 19.04 4.62
CA VAL A 176 12.32 20.03 5.14
C VAL A 176 11.60 21.10 5.97
N SER A 177 10.52 21.64 5.43
CA SER A 177 9.69 22.63 6.11
C SER A 177 9.03 22.04 7.37
N GLY A 178 8.43 20.85 7.31
CA GLY A 178 7.81 20.17 8.46
C GLY A 178 8.81 19.79 9.57
N MET A 179 10.05 19.49 9.20
CA MET A 179 11.12 19.22 10.15
C MET A 179 11.71 20.50 10.77
N GLY A 180 11.45 21.67 10.18
CA GLY A 180 12.04 22.95 10.63
C GLY A 180 13.52 23.06 10.30
N TYR A 181 13.99 22.39 9.24
CA TYR A 181 15.37 22.43 8.79
C TYR A 181 15.62 23.72 7.99
N THR A 182 16.66 24.47 8.38
CA THR A 182 17.02 25.78 7.78
C THR A 182 18.30 25.74 6.95
N GLY A 183 18.96 24.58 6.85
CA GLY A 183 20.16 24.43 6.03
C GLY A 183 19.86 24.34 4.54
N GLU A 184 20.92 24.33 3.73
CA GLU A 184 20.81 24.17 2.29
C GLU A 184 20.33 22.76 1.91
N VAL A 185 19.49 22.68 0.87
CA VAL A 185 18.98 21.42 0.30
C VAL A 185 19.50 21.30 -1.13
N VAL A 186 20.43 20.38 -1.34
CA VAL A 186 21.01 20.11 -2.66
C VAL A 186 20.41 18.83 -3.23
N PHE A 187 19.98 18.88 -4.50
CA PHE A 187 19.45 17.72 -5.21
C PHE A 187 20.52 17.16 -6.15
N ASP A 188 20.94 15.93 -5.91
CA ASP A 188 21.92 15.22 -6.73
C ASP A 188 21.30 14.78 -8.06
N THR A 189 21.76 15.37 -9.16
CA THR A 189 21.30 15.08 -10.53
C THR A 189 22.08 13.98 -11.23
N THR A 190 23.09 13.38 -10.57
CA THR A 190 23.93 12.32 -11.16
C THR A 190 23.28 10.94 -11.13
N LYS A 191 22.20 10.76 -10.35
CA LYS A 191 21.46 9.50 -10.22
C LYS A 191 20.30 9.42 -11.22
N SER A 192 20.09 8.26 -11.83
CA SER A 192 18.97 8.03 -12.74
C SER A 192 17.64 8.24 -12.02
N ASP A 193 16.72 8.98 -12.61
CA ASP A 193 15.38 9.03 -12.07
C ASP A 193 14.69 7.66 -12.19
N GLY A 194 13.83 7.36 -11.23
CA GLY A 194 12.97 6.18 -11.29
C GLY A 194 11.81 6.39 -12.26
N GLN A 195 10.84 5.48 -12.22
CA GLN A 195 9.68 5.51 -13.13
C GLN A 195 8.79 6.75 -12.91
N HIS A 196 9.10 7.89 -13.52
CA HIS A 196 8.20 8.51 -14.49
C HIS A 196 6.77 8.78 -13.98
N LYS A 197 5.75 8.60 -14.80
CA LYS A 197 4.34 8.81 -14.43
C LYS A 197 3.71 7.48 -13.99
N LYS A 198 3.16 7.43 -12.77
CA LYS A 198 2.32 6.33 -12.25
C LYS A 198 0.94 6.87 -11.84
N THR A 199 0.44 7.82 -12.60
CA THR A 199 -0.83 8.47 -12.33
C THR A 199 -1.94 7.46 -12.39
N ALA A 200 -2.70 7.40 -11.30
CA ALA A 200 -3.86 6.57 -11.15
C ALA A 200 -5.08 7.49 -11.14
N SER A 201 -6.11 7.12 -11.91
CA SER A 201 -7.37 7.87 -11.91
C SER A 201 -8.21 7.48 -10.71
N ASN A 202 -8.61 8.48 -9.90
CA ASN A 202 -9.53 8.31 -8.78
C ASN A 202 -11.00 8.54 -9.17
N ALA A 203 -11.32 8.69 -10.47
CA ALA A 203 -12.67 9.05 -10.93
C ALA A 203 -13.75 8.10 -10.41
N LYS A 204 -13.47 6.79 -10.35
CA LYS A 204 -14.40 5.78 -9.81
C LYS A 204 -14.65 5.98 -8.31
N LEU A 205 -13.62 6.33 -7.54
CA LEU A 205 -13.76 6.64 -6.12
C LEU A 205 -14.61 7.89 -5.93
N MET A 206 -14.27 8.99 -6.62
CA MET A 206 -14.98 10.25 -6.47
C MET A 206 -16.42 10.20 -6.99
N ALA A 207 -16.73 9.33 -7.95
CA ALA A 207 -18.11 9.09 -8.38
C ALA A 207 -18.95 8.36 -7.32
N LEU A 208 -18.34 7.50 -6.49
CA LEU A 208 -19.03 6.72 -5.48
C LEU A 208 -19.03 7.37 -4.09
N HIS A 209 -18.05 8.25 -3.81
CA HIS A 209 -17.91 8.96 -2.54
C HIS A 209 -17.44 10.42 -2.77
N PRO A 210 -18.24 11.24 -3.47
CA PRO A 210 -17.89 12.61 -3.87
C PRO A 210 -17.61 13.54 -2.69
N GLU A 211 -18.13 13.22 -1.51
CA GLU A 211 -17.96 13.98 -0.28
C GLU A 211 -16.62 13.73 0.42
N PHE A 212 -15.79 12.77 -0.05
CA PHE A 212 -14.50 12.50 0.60
C PHE A 212 -13.60 13.74 0.55
N GLN A 213 -13.11 14.16 1.71
CA GLN A 213 -12.12 15.23 1.80
C GLN A 213 -10.76 14.64 2.18
N PHE A 214 -9.80 14.73 1.26
CA PHE A 214 -8.42 14.35 1.53
C PHE A 214 -7.75 15.36 2.45
N THR A 215 -6.83 14.89 3.28
CA THR A 215 -6.00 15.76 4.09
C THR A 215 -5.03 16.50 3.19
N PRO A 216 -4.95 17.85 3.26
CA PRO A 216 -4.01 18.62 2.44
C PRO A 216 -2.57 18.11 2.60
N PHE A 217 -1.85 17.95 1.49
CA PHE A 217 -0.52 17.31 1.47
C PHE A 217 0.46 17.92 2.50
N LYS A 218 0.57 19.25 2.55
CA LYS A 218 1.46 19.94 3.50
C LYS A 218 1.06 19.71 4.96
N GLN A 219 -0.24 19.61 5.25
CA GLN A 219 -0.74 19.28 6.59
C GLN A 219 -0.38 17.85 6.97
N ALA A 220 -0.60 16.89 6.07
CA ALA A 220 -0.26 15.48 6.29
C ALA A 220 1.24 15.28 6.54
N VAL A 221 2.10 15.95 5.75
CA VAL A 221 3.56 15.92 5.94
C VAL A 221 3.95 16.51 7.29
N LYS A 222 3.37 17.67 7.67
CA LYS A 222 3.64 18.30 8.97
C LYS A 222 3.27 17.38 10.13
N GLN A 223 2.08 16.80 10.13
CA GLN A 223 1.63 15.85 11.16
C GLN A 223 2.55 14.63 11.24
N THR A 224 2.99 14.12 10.09
CA THR A 224 3.93 12.98 10.02
C THR A 224 5.29 13.35 10.63
N CYS A 225 5.82 14.53 10.32
CA CYS A 225 7.08 15.03 10.89
C CYS A 225 6.98 15.24 12.41
N GLU A 226 5.86 15.79 12.90
CA GLU A 226 5.60 15.97 14.33
C GLU A 226 5.52 14.62 15.06
N TRP A 227 4.80 13.66 14.49
CA TRP A 227 4.74 12.29 15.02
C TRP A 227 6.12 11.64 15.06
N PHE A 228 6.92 11.78 13.99
CA PHE A 228 8.27 11.21 13.93
C PHE A 228 9.20 11.81 14.98
N LYS A 229 9.14 13.12 15.21
CA LYS A 229 9.91 13.81 16.28
C LYS A 229 9.51 13.28 17.66
N ALA A 230 8.21 13.17 17.92
CA ALA A 230 7.70 12.73 19.23
C ALA A 230 7.95 11.24 19.51
N ASN A 231 8.09 10.41 18.46
CA ASN A 231 8.20 8.96 18.58
C ASN A 231 9.54 8.41 18.05
N TYR A 232 10.56 9.26 17.95
CA TYR A 232 11.83 8.92 17.30
C TYR A 232 12.48 7.65 17.87
N ASP A 233 12.37 7.41 19.18
CA ASP A 233 12.98 6.24 19.82
C ASP A 233 12.27 4.92 19.52
N THR A 234 10.99 4.97 19.18
CA THR A 234 10.16 3.77 18.90
C THR A 234 9.84 3.60 17.42
N ALA A 235 10.10 4.63 16.60
CA ALA A 235 9.95 4.58 15.15
C ALA A 235 10.89 3.53 14.55
N ARG A 236 10.42 2.86 13.47
CA ARG A 236 11.27 1.94 12.70
C ARG A 236 12.30 2.76 11.91
N LYS A 237 13.58 2.43 12.08
CA LYS A 237 14.74 3.08 11.45
C LYS A 237 15.41 2.12 10.47
#